data_AF-A0A1I0MTS2-F1
#
_entry.id   AF-A0A1I0MTS2-F1
#
_cell.length_a   1.000
_cell.length_b   1.000
_cell.length_c   1.000
_cell.angle_alpha   90.00
_cell.angle_beta   90.00
_cell.angle_gamma   90.00
#
_symmetry.space_group_name_H-M   'P 1'
#
loop_
_entity.id
_entity.type
_entity.pdbx_description
1 polymer ?
#
loop_
_entity_poly.entity_id
_entity_poly.type
_entity_poly.pdbx_seq_one_letter_code
_entity_poly.pdbx_strand_id
1 'polypeptide(L)'
;MSNTTIRFPNLNFEVHPGKSIEVFGIELAFYGMIIGLAMMVGVIIAYYEAKRTNQNVEDYLDFTIWTLIMAIVGARLYYVIFEWDYYGQHLLQIVTGIRDGGLAIYGGIIASLITLFIFTKIKKLNFWLMADTAVLGLVVGQIIGRWGNFFNREAFGGYTNSIFAMQIPVSEANGVTKDLLMNSYLYEGQSFIQVHPTFLYEGIWNLGLFILLMAYRKHKKFNGEVFALYLIGYGVGRAWIEGLRTDQLILPFFKVPVSQVLSIILVFAAIAFIAFNRIQLTRKSIAVVSLATGTRVEDTVELDEETEESDNESEESDDESEEAEEAEEAEEIEELEKIEDSEDKIELTETDELENYDTGFKNNIKK
;
A
#
# COMPACT_ATOMS: atom_id res chain seq x y z
N MET A 1 -5.28 22.94 -26.12
CA MET A 1 -4.73 21.76 -25.45
C MET A 1 -5.71 20.60 -25.57
N SER A 2 -5.24 19.35 -25.44
CA SER A 2 -6.13 18.19 -25.33
C SER A 2 -7.06 18.37 -24.12
N ASN A 3 -8.36 18.07 -24.26
CA ASN A 3 -9.32 18.04 -23.14
C ASN A 3 -8.91 17.08 -22.02
N THR A 4 -7.86 16.27 -22.23
CA THR A 4 -7.39 15.22 -21.31
C THR A 4 -6.28 15.66 -20.36
N THR A 5 -5.89 16.93 -20.37
CA THR A 5 -4.74 17.45 -19.60
C THR A 5 -4.93 17.28 -18.09
N ILE A 6 -3.98 16.65 -17.40
CA ILE A 6 -3.91 16.56 -15.93
C ILE A 6 -2.65 17.30 -15.49
N ARG A 7 -2.78 18.15 -14.48
CA ARG A 7 -1.69 19.04 -14.03
C ARG A 7 -1.37 18.82 -12.57
N PHE A 8 -0.10 19.00 -12.21
CA PHE A 8 0.41 19.03 -10.85
C PHE A 8 1.07 20.39 -10.63
N PRO A 9 0.27 21.44 -10.30
CA PRO A 9 0.71 22.84 -10.30
C PRO A 9 1.93 23.07 -9.42
N ASN A 10 1.93 22.50 -8.21
CA ASN A 10 2.99 22.70 -7.22
C ASN A 10 4.28 21.93 -7.54
N LEU A 11 4.23 21.00 -8.51
CA LEU A 11 5.39 20.27 -9.04
C LEU A 11 5.80 20.77 -10.43
N ASN A 12 5.11 21.78 -10.98
CA ASN A 12 5.33 22.30 -12.33
C ASN A 12 5.34 21.20 -13.42
N PHE A 13 4.46 20.22 -13.28
CA PHE A 13 4.39 19.05 -14.16
C PHE A 13 2.99 18.87 -14.74
N GLU A 14 2.91 18.53 -16.03
CA GLU A 14 1.64 18.32 -16.74
C GLU A 14 1.72 17.10 -17.65
N VAL A 15 0.62 16.36 -17.74
CA VAL A 15 0.50 15.15 -18.56
C VAL A 15 -0.82 15.12 -19.29
N HIS A 16 -0.86 14.49 -20.47
CA HIS A 16 -2.05 14.42 -21.30
C HIS A 16 -2.48 12.97 -21.58
N PRO A 17 -2.80 12.16 -20.54
CA PRO A 17 -3.11 10.75 -20.74
C PRO A 17 -4.44 10.57 -21.49
N GLY A 18 -4.50 9.69 -22.49
CA GLY A 18 -5.79 9.26 -23.07
C GLY A 18 -6.61 8.41 -22.09
N LYS A 19 -7.90 8.19 -22.36
CA LYS A 19 -8.73 7.19 -21.64
C LYS A 19 -8.66 5.80 -22.28
N SER A 20 -8.37 5.76 -23.57
CA SER A 20 -8.35 4.57 -24.41
C SER A 20 -7.29 4.67 -25.50
N ILE A 21 -7.01 3.54 -26.14
CA ILE A 21 -6.25 3.46 -27.38
C ILE A 21 -7.06 2.64 -28.40
N GLU A 22 -7.06 3.08 -29.65
CA GLU A 22 -7.72 2.35 -30.74
C GLU A 22 -6.75 1.35 -31.36
N VAL A 23 -7.13 0.07 -31.39
CA VAL A 23 -6.35 -1.02 -31.96
C VAL A 23 -7.25 -1.81 -32.90
N PHE A 24 -6.93 -1.81 -34.20
CA PHE A 24 -7.72 -2.48 -35.25
C PHE A 24 -9.22 -2.10 -35.27
N GLY A 25 -9.55 -0.83 -34.99
CA GLY A 25 -10.94 -0.36 -34.96
C GLY A 25 -11.70 -0.72 -33.67
N ILE A 26 -11.00 -1.26 -32.66
CA ILE A 26 -11.55 -1.55 -31.34
C ILE A 26 -10.94 -0.60 -30.33
N GLU A 27 -11.79 0.08 -29.58
CA GLU A 27 -11.37 0.99 -28.53
C GLU A 27 -11.07 0.22 -27.23
N LEU A 28 -9.82 0.26 -26.78
CA LEU A 28 -9.35 -0.41 -25.57
C LEU A 28 -9.09 0.60 -24.46
N ALA A 29 -9.89 0.55 -23.39
CA ALA A 29 -9.72 1.42 -22.24
C ALA A 29 -8.45 1.09 -21.45
N PHE A 30 -7.67 2.12 -21.06
CA PHE A 30 -6.48 1.95 -20.22
C PHE A 30 -6.81 1.27 -18.90
N TYR A 31 -7.96 1.57 -18.31
CA TYR A 31 -8.43 0.92 -17.09
C TYR A 31 -8.45 -0.61 -17.23
N GLY A 32 -9.04 -1.14 -18.30
CA GLY A 32 -9.11 -2.58 -18.53
C GLY A 32 -7.73 -3.22 -18.75
N MET A 33 -6.86 -2.54 -19.51
CA MET A 33 -5.49 -3.01 -19.73
C MET A 33 -4.67 -3.04 -18.43
N ILE A 34 -4.80 -2.02 -17.59
CA ILE A 34 -4.13 -1.93 -16.29
C ILE A 34 -4.64 -3.00 -15.33
N ILE A 35 -5.94 -3.26 -15.28
CA ILE A 35 -6.50 -4.35 -14.46
C ILE A 35 -6.00 -5.71 -14.94
N GLY A 36 -5.95 -5.95 -16.26
CA GLY A 36 -5.37 -7.18 -16.81
C GLY A 36 -3.90 -7.36 -16.43
N LEU A 37 -3.11 -6.29 -16.53
CA LEU A 37 -1.72 -6.27 -16.09
C LEU A 37 -1.59 -6.52 -14.57
N ALA A 38 -2.41 -5.85 -13.77
CA ALA A 38 -2.44 -5.99 -12.31
C ALA A 38 -2.72 -7.44 -11.89
N MET A 39 -3.68 -8.09 -12.54
CA MET A 39 -3.98 -9.50 -12.33
C MET A 39 -2.81 -10.40 -12.72
N MET A 40 -2.23 -10.19 -13.90
CA MET A 40 -1.09 -10.98 -14.36
C MET A 40 0.11 -10.88 -13.41
N VAL A 41 0.48 -9.66 -13.00
CA VAL A 41 1.56 -9.45 -12.03
C VAL A 41 1.21 -10.04 -10.67
N GLY A 42 -0.03 -9.90 -10.20
CA GLY A 42 -0.47 -10.49 -8.94
C GLY A 42 -0.34 -12.02 -8.92
N VAL A 43 -0.72 -12.69 -10.02
CA VAL A 43 -0.55 -14.15 -10.17
C VAL A 43 0.93 -14.54 -10.20
N ILE A 44 1.78 -13.77 -10.88
CA ILE A 44 3.23 -14.01 -10.90
C ILE A 44 3.83 -13.90 -9.49
N ILE A 45 3.43 -12.90 -8.70
CA ILE A 45 3.90 -12.75 -7.32
C ILE A 45 3.44 -13.93 -6.45
N ALA A 46 2.17 -14.32 -6.55
CA ALA A 46 1.65 -15.49 -5.85
C ALA A 46 2.36 -16.79 -6.28
N TYR A 47 2.68 -16.93 -7.57
CA TYR A 47 3.46 -18.06 -8.12
C TYR A 47 4.84 -18.14 -7.46
N TYR A 48 5.57 -17.03 -7.38
CA TYR A 48 6.90 -17.01 -6.77
C TYR A 48 6.86 -17.34 -5.28
N GLU A 49 5.87 -16.83 -4.56
CA GLU A 49 5.70 -17.12 -3.13
C GLU A 49 5.25 -18.58 -2.88
N ALA A 50 4.38 -19.12 -3.73
CA ALA A 50 3.98 -20.53 -3.67
C ALA A 50 5.18 -21.46 -3.84
N LYS A 51 6.07 -21.15 -4.79
CA LYS A 51 7.32 -21.89 -5.00
C LYS A 51 8.26 -21.81 -3.79
N ARG A 52 8.40 -20.63 -3.17
CA ARG A 52 9.20 -20.43 -1.95
C ARG A 52 8.70 -21.28 -0.77
N THR A 53 7.39 -21.44 -0.67
CA THR A 53 6.71 -22.13 0.44
C THR A 53 6.41 -23.61 0.13
N ASN A 54 6.99 -24.16 -0.94
CA ASN A 54 6.80 -25.55 -1.40
C ASN A 54 5.34 -25.94 -1.64
N GLN A 55 4.51 -24.99 -2.08
CA GLN A 55 3.14 -25.26 -2.48
C GLN A 55 3.07 -25.63 -3.97
N ASN A 56 2.07 -26.43 -4.35
CA ASN A 56 1.85 -26.74 -5.76
C ASN A 56 1.37 -25.49 -6.49
N VAL A 57 2.14 -25.07 -7.50
CA VAL A 57 1.88 -23.83 -8.21
C VAL A 57 0.72 -23.95 -9.20
N GLU A 58 0.42 -25.16 -9.68
CA GLU A 58 -0.75 -25.42 -10.52
C GLU A 58 -2.05 -25.09 -9.78
N ASP A 59 -2.10 -25.33 -8.47
CA ASP A 59 -3.28 -25.00 -7.66
C ASP A 59 -3.55 -23.49 -7.62
N TYR A 60 -2.52 -22.64 -7.75
CA TYR A 60 -2.69 -21.19 -7.82
C TYR A 60 -3.22 -20.72 -9.18
N LEU A 61 -2.81 -21.38 -10.27
CA LEU A 61 -3.35 -21.11 -11.60
C LEU A 61 -4.83 -21.55 -11.68
N ASP A 62 -5.13 -22.77 -11.22
CA ASP A 62 -6.49 -23.29 -11.10
C ASP A 62 -7.37 -22.34 -10.26
N PHE A 63 -6.88 -21.95 -9.08
CA PHE A 63 -7.58 -21.06 -8.18
C PHE A 63 -7.82 -19.67 -8.80
N THR A 64 -6.84 -19.13 -9.53
CA THR A 64 -6.98 -17.84 -10.22
C THR A 64 -8.12 -17.88 -11.24
N ILE A 65 -8.19 -18.94 -12.05
CA ILE A 65 -9.24 -19.09 -13.08
C ILE A 65 -10.62 -19.17 -12.41
N TRP A 66 -10.76 -20.04 -11.41
CA TRP A 66 -12.03 -20.19 -10.67
C TRP A 66 -12.42 -18.89 -9.96
N THR A 67 -11.48 -18.24 -9.30
CA THR A 67 -11.72 -17.00 -8.56
C THR A 67 -12.12 -15.87 -9.48
N LEU A 68 -11.49 -15.73 -10.65
CA LEU A 68 -11.86 -14.72 -11.63
C LEU A 68 -13.32 -14.87 -12.08
N ILE A 69 -13.72 -16.10 -12.44
CA ILE A 69 -15.09 -16.37 -12.88
C ILE A 69 -16.07 -16.08 -11.74
N MET A 70 -15.81 -16.62 -10.55
CA MET A 70 -16.69 -16.46 -9.40
C MET A 70 -16.74 -15.03 -8.88
N ALA A 71 -15.64 -14.26 -8.98
CA ALA A 71 -15.60 -12.85 -8.61
C ALA A 71 -16.48 -12.00 -9.53
N ILE A 72 -16.45 -12.24 -10.84
CA ILE A 72 -17.33 -11.54 -11.79
C ILE A 72 -18.79 -11.87 -11.50
N VAL A 73 -19.11 -13.15 -11.31
CA VAL A 73 -20.47 -13.60 -10.96
C VAL A 73 -20.93 -12.97 -9.64
N GLY A 74 -20.09 -13.00 -8.60
CA GLY A 74 -20.38 -12.42 -7.30
C GLY A 74 -20.57 -10.90 -7.36
N ALA A 75 -19.72 -10.20 -8.10
CA ALA A 75 -19.82 -8.76 -8.27
C ALA A 75 -21.13 -8.36 -8.98
N ARG A 76 -21.56 -9.15 -9.96
CA ARG A 76 -22.83 -8.94 -10.66
C ARG A 76 -24.03 -9.24 -9.76
N LEU A 77 -24.03 -10.39 -9.09
CA LEU A 77 -25.12 -10.78 -8.19
C LEU A 77 -25.32 -9.77 -7.06
N TYR A 78 -24.22 -9.30 -6.46
CA TYR A 78 -24.29 -8.29 -5.41
C TYR A 78 -24.91 -6.99 -5.94
N TYR A 79 -24.48 -6.48 -7.10
CA TYR A 79 -25.09 -5.30 -7.70
C TYR A 79 -26.59 -5.47 -7.96
N VAL A 80 -26.98 -6.61 -8.53
CA VAL A 80 -28.38 -6.93 -8.85
C VAL A 80 -29.26 -7.03 -7.60
N ILE A 81 -28.73 -7.53 -6.49
CA ILE A 81 -29.45 -7.59 -5.20
C ILE A 81 -29.77 -6.19 -4.67
N PHE A 82 -28.84 -5.23 -4.81
CA PHE A 82 -29.05 -3.86 -4.37
C PHE A 82 -29.95 -3.06 -5.33
N GLU A 83 -29.98 -3.42 -6.62
CA GLU A 83 -30.84 -2.84 -7.66
C GLU A 83 -32.05 -3.74 -8.00
N TRP A 84 -32.56 -4.47 -7.01
CA TRP A 84 -33.57 -5.52 -7.24
C TRP A 84 -34.89 -4.99 -7.82
N ASP A 85 -35.28 -3.76 -7.47
CA ASP A 85 -36.52 -3.15 -7.97
C ASP A 85 -36.54 -3.07 -9.51
N TYR A 86 -35.38 -2.87 -10.14
CA TYR A 86 -35.20 -2.89 -11.58
C TYR A 86 -35.05 -4.31 -12.12
N TYR A 87 -34.08 -5.07 -11.60
CA TYR A 87 -33.73 -6.37 -12.16
C TYR A 87 -34.77 -7.47 -11.92
N GLY A 88 -35.59 -7.35 -10.87
CA GLY A 88 -36.72 -8.24 -10.63
C GLY A 88 -37.74 -8.21 -11.77
N GLN A 89 -37.80 -7.11 -12.53
CA GLN A 89 -38.67 -6.93 -13.70
C GLN A 89 -37.94 -7.24 -15.02
N HIS A 90 -36.61 -7.36 -14.98
CA HIS A 90 -35.74 -7.50 -16.15
C HIS A 90 -34.73 -8.65 -16.00
N LEU A 91 -35.22 -9.85 -15.66
CA LEU A 91 -34.38 -11.01 -15.31
C LEU A 91 -33.34 -11.38 -16.39
N LEU A 92 -33.64 -11.21 -17.68
CA LEU A 92 -32.67 -11.50 -18.75
C LEU A 92 -31.45 -10.56 -18.71
N GLN A 93 -31.64 -9.31 -18.29
CA GLN A 93 -30.57 -8.30 -18.21
C GLN A 93 -29.59 -8.55 -17.06
N ILE A 94 -29.92 -9.44 -16.11
CA ILE A 94 -28.98 -9.89 -15.08
C ILE A 94 -27.73 -10.50 -15.73
N VAL A 95 -27.92 -11.29 -16.80
CA VAL A 95 -26.84 -12.00 -17.48
C VAL A 95 -26.37 -11.26 -18.75
N THR A 96 -27.28 -10.68 -19.53
CA THR A 96 -26.90 -10.01 -20.79
C THR A 96 -26.31 -8.62 -20.59
N GLY A 97 -26.70 -7.92 -19.51
CA GLY A 97 -26.31 -6.54 -19.23
C GLY A 97 -24.96 -6.37 -18.52
N ILE A 98 -24.06 -7.37 -18.58
CA ILE A 98 -22.72 -7.25 -17.96
C ILE A 98 -21.87 -6.21 -18.69
N ARG A 99 -22.05 -6.05 -20.01
CA ARG A 99 -21.33 -5.06 -20.82
C ARG A 99 -21.76 -3.63 -20.50
N ASP A 100 -22.96 -3.45 -19.97
CA ASP A 100 -23.50 -2.13 -19.62
C ASP A 100 -22.98 -1.65 -18.25
N GLY A 101 -22.11 -2.42 -17.60
CA GLY A 101 -21.59 -2.16 -16.25
C GLY A 101 -22.38 -2.89 -15.17
N GLY A 102 -22.44 -2.31 -13.97
CA GLY A 102 -23.17 -2.90 -12.83
C GLY A 102 -22.44 -4.08 -12.19
N LEU A 103 -21.19 -3.86 -11.79
CA LEU A 103 -20.39 -4.78 -11.01
C LEU A 103 -20.02 -4.11 -9.68
N ALA A 104 -20.40 -4.73 -8.56
CA ALA A 104 -20.07 -4.23 -7.24
C ALA A 104 -18.85 -4.96 -6.67
N ILE A 105 -17.81 -4.21 -6.31
CA ILE A 105 -16.53 -4.78 -5.84
C ILE A 105 -16.69 -5.66 -4.59
N TYR A 106 -17.59 -5.31 -3.67
CA TYR A 106 -17.88 -6.12 -2.47
C TYR A 106 -18.34 -7.53 -2.81
N GLY A 107 -19.19 -7.67 -3.84
CA GLY A 107 -19.63 -8.98 -4.33
C GLY A 107 -18.48 -9.83 -4.87
N GLY A 108 -17.56 -9.20 -5.59
CA GLY A 108 -16.37 -9.88 -6.11
C GLY A 108 -15.43 -10.37 -5.00
N ILE A 109 -15.21 -9.55 -3.96
CA ILE A 109 -14.38 -9.90 -2.80
C ILE A 109 -15.01 -11.07 -2.03
N ILE A 110 -16.30 -10.99 -1.72
CA ILE A 110 -17.02 -12.04 -0.98
C ILE A 110 -16.98 -13.36 -1.76
N ALA A 111 -17.28 -13.34 -3.05
CA ALA A 111 -17.22 -14.54 -3.88
C ALA A 111 -15.80 -15.11 -4.01
N SER A 112 -14.77 -14.25 -4.04
CA SER A 112 -13.37 -14.71 -4.06
C SER A 112 -12.99 -15.41 -2.76
N LEU A 113 -13.40 -14.90 -1.60
CA LEU A 113 -13.16 -15.54 -0.30
C LEU A 113 -13.90 -16.88 -0.16
N ILE A 114 -15.15 -16.93 -0.61
CA ILE A 114 -15.93 -18.19 -0.65
C ILE A 114 -15.25 -19.20 -1.58
N THR A 115 -14.76 -18.75 -2.74
CA THR A 115 -14.05 -19.59 -3.70
C THR A 115 -12.77 -20.15 -3.09
N LEU A 116 -11.98 -19.33 -2.39
CA LEU A 116 -10.77 -19.77 -1.69
C LEU A 116 -11.10 -20.84 -0.63
N PHE A 117 -12.15 -20.62 0.15
CA PHE A 117 -12.58 -21.58 1.16
C PHE A 117 -13.01 -22.93 0.54
N ILE A 118 -13.87 -22.89 -0.48
CA ILE A 118 -14.34 -24.11 -1.16
C ILE A 118 -13.18 -24.82 -1.87
N PHE A 119 -12.34 -24.08 -2.59
CA PHE A 119 -11.23 -24.61 -3.35
C PHE A 119 -10.23 -25.35 -2.45
N THR A 120 -9.81 -24.70 -1.35
CA THR A 120 -8.87 -25.30 -0.39
C THR A 120 -9.46 -26.52 0.32
N LYS A 121 -10.77 -26.54 0.57
CA LYS A 121 -11.46 -27.73 1.11
C LYS A 121 -11.48 -28.89 0.13
N ILE A 122 -11.79 -28.64 -1.15
CA ILE A 122 -11.83 -29.68 -2.19
C ILE A 122 -10.43 -30.27 -2.44
N LYS A 123 -9.42 -29.40 -2.56
CA LYS A 123 -8.02 -29.79 -2.81
C LYS A 123 -7.27 -30.24 -1.54
N LYS A 124 -7.90 -30.18 -0.36
CA LYS A 124 -7.31 -30.51 0.95
C LYS A 124 -6.06 -29.67 1.28
N LEU A 125 -6.06 -28.40 0.89
CA LEU A 125 -4.99 -27.45 1.14
C LEU A 125 -5.23 -26.67 2.42
N ASN A 126 -4.18 -26.07 2.98
CA ASN A 126 -4.31 -25.16 4.11
C ASN A 126 -4.81 -23.79 3.62
N PHE A 127 -6.04 -23.44 3.99
CA PHE A 127 -6.69 -22.16 3.64
C PHE A 127 -5.82 -20.96 3.97
N TRP A 128 -5.26 -20.91 5.18
CA TRP A 128 -4.51 -19.75 5.67
C TRP A 128 -3.15 -19.60 4.99
N LEU A 129 -2.50 -20.72 4.65
CA LEU A 129 -1.26 -20.69 3.89
C LEU A 129 -1.49 -20.17 2.46
N MET A 130 -2.58 -20.60 1.84
CA MET A 130 -2.97 -20.12 0.51
C MET A 130 -3.37 -18.64 0.55
N ALA A 131 -4.06 -18.20 1.61
CA ALA A 131 -4.40 -16.80 1.84
C ALA A 131 -3.14 -15.92 2.01
N ASP A 132 -2.16 -16.33 2.83
CA ASP A 132 -0.87 -15.64 3.00
C ASP A 132 -0.12 -15.46 1.67
N THR A 133 -0.29 -16.39 0.74
CA THR A 133 0.39 -16.37 -0.55
C THR A 133 -0.36 -15.50 -1.55
N ALA A 134 -1.67 -15.69 -1.65
CA ALA A 134 -2.54 -14.93 -2.56
C ALA A 134 -2.60 -13.44 -2.22
N VAL A 135 -2.49 -13.09 -0.93
CA VAL A 135 -2.58 -11.69 -0.48
C VAL A 135 -1.43 -10.82 -0.99
N LEU A 136 -0.24 -11.38 -1.16
CA LEU A 136 0.90 -10.64 -1.75
C LEU A 136 0.59 -10.23 -3.19
N GLY A 137 -0.02 -11.14 -3.96
CA GLY A 137 -0.50 -10.83 -5.31
C GLY A 137 -1.64 -9.80 -5.32
N LEU A 138 -2.54 -9.89 -4.34
CA LEU A 138 -3.67 -8.97 -4.19
C LEU A 138 -3.21 -7.53 -3.93
N VAL A 139 -2.24 -7.32 -3.03
CA VAL A 139 -1.70 -5.97 -2.74
C VAL A 139 -1.06 -5.36 -3.98
N VAL A 140 -0.30 -6.15 -4.74
CA VAL A 140 0.29 -5.66 -6.01
C VAL A 140 -0.79 -5.33 -7.04
N GLY A 141 -1.85 -6.13 -7.09
CA GLY A 141 -3.03 -5.83 -7.89
C GLY A 141 -3.67 -4.49 -7.52
N GLN A 142 -3.72 -4.15 -6.23
CA GLN A 142 -4.21 -2.85 -5.75
C GLN A 142 -3.27 -1.72 -6.15
N ILE A 143 -1.95 -1.86 -6.01
CA ILE A 143 -0.97 -0.83 -6.40
C ILE A 143 -1.12 -0.48 -7.88
N ILE A 144 -1.13 -1.49 -8.76
CA ILE A 144 -1.20 -1.29 -10.21
C ILE A 144 -2.61 -0.79 -10.60
N GLY A 145 -3.66 -1.38 -10.01
CA GLY A 145 -5.05 -1.03 -10.32
C GLY A 145 -5.40 0.44 -10.09
N ARG A 146 -4.76 1.11 -9.11
CA ARG A 146 -5.03 2.54 -8.83
C ARG A 146 -4.66 3.46 -9.98
N TRP A 147 -3.70 3.08 -10.82
CA TRP A 147 -3.40 3.83 -12.02
C TRP A 147 -4.57 3.85 -13.01
N GLY A 148 -5.45 2.84 -12.98
CA GLY A 148 -6.70 2.88 -13.74
C GLY A 148 -7.55 4.11 -13.38
N ASN A 149 -7.68 4.42 -12.08
CA ASN A 149 -8.43 5.59 -11.63
C ASN A 149 -7.81 6.91 -12.12
N PHE A 150 -6.48 6.97 -12.21
CA PHE A 150 -5.77 8.12 -12.78
C PHE A 150 -6.12 8.34 -14.26
N PHE A 151 -6.07 7.29 -15.08
CA PHE A 151 -6.46 7.39 -16.51
C PHE A 151 -7.95 7.69 -16.69
N ASN A 152 -8.81 7.17 -15.81
CA ASN A 152 -10.26 7.43 -15.85
C ASN A 152 -10.67 8.78 -15.25
N ARG A 153 -9.78 9.45 -14.48
CA ARG A 153 -10.07 10.69 -13.74
C ARG A 153 -11.25 10.53 -12.79
N GLU A 154 -11.17 9.52 -11.95
CA GLU A 154 -12.20 9.17 -10.98
C GLU A 154 -11.56 8.83 -9.63
N ALA A 155 -12.41 8.65 -8.61
CA ALA A 155 -12.01 8.23 -7.26
C ALA A 155 -10.94 9.13 -6.59
N PHE A 156 -10.88 10.41 -6.99
CA PHE A 156 -10.03 11.45 -6.41
C PHE A 156 -10.60 11.97 -5.07
N GLY A 157 -9.79 12.73 -4.33
CA GLY A 157 -10.21 13.30 -3.06
C GLY A 157 -10.77 14.72 -3.14
N GLY A 158 -11.03 15.30 -1.98
CA GLY A 158 -11.52 16.67 -1.84
C GLY A 158 -10.50 17.72 -2.29
N TYR A 159 -10.91 18.99 -2.19
CA TYR A 159 -10.05 20.13 -2.52
C TYR A 159 -8.79 20.15 -1.65
N THR A 160 -7.64 20.44 -2.26
CA THR A 160 -6.37 20.53 -1.53
C THR A 160 -5.41 21.52 -2.16
N ASN A 161 -4.56 22.13 -1.33
CA ASN A 161 -3.42 22.93 -1.76
C ASN A 161 -2.07 22.23 -1.50
N SER A 162 -2.07 20.93 -1.22
CA SER A 162 -0.86 20.13 -0.98
C SER A 162 0.12 20.22 -2.15
N ILE A 163 1.40 19.94 -1.90
CA ILE A 163 2.42 19.85 -2.96
C ILE A 163 2.06 18.83 -4.05
N PHE A 164 1.29 17.79 -3.70
CA PHE A 164 0.79 16.80 -4.63
C PHE A 164 -0.59 17.14 -5.23
N ALA A 165 -1.09 18.36 -5.07
CA ALA A 165 -2.37 18.76 -5.64
C ALA A 165 -2.44 18.38 -7.13
N MET A 166 -3.53 17.72 -7.51
CA MET A 166 -3.75 17.26 -8.87
C MET A 166 -4.93 18.04 -9.46
N GLN A 167 -4.77 18.55 -10.66
CA GLN A 167 -5.78 19.33 -11.34
C GLN A 167 -6.35 18.54 -12.52
N ILE A 168 -7.67 18.41 -12.55
CA ILE A 168 -8.41 17.65 -13.57
C ILE A 168 -9.41 18.59 -14.27
N PRO A 169 -9.56 18.51 -15.60
CA PRO A 169 -10.58 19.24 -16.33
C PRO A 169 -11.97 18.78 -15.88
N VAL A 170 -12.85 19.73 -15.54
CA VAL A 170 -14.20 19.44 -15.05
C VAL A 170 -15.01 18.61 -16.05
N SER A 171 -14.79 18.80 -17.35
CA SER A 171 -15.47 18.05 -18.41
C SER A 171 -15.12 16.56 -18.45
N GLU A 172 -13.98 16.17 -17.90
CA GLU A 172 -13.47 14.80 -17.97
C GLU A 172 -13.51 14.05 -16.63
N ALA A 173 -13.73 14.77 -15.53
CA ALA A 173 -13.74 14.25 -14.17
C ALA A 173 -15.08 13.58 -13.83
N ASN A 174 -15.02 12.37 -13.28
CA ASN A 174 -16.19 11.67 -12.75
C ASN A 174 -16.28 11.84 -11.22
N GLY A 175 -17.47 12.08 -10.68
CA GLY A 175 -17.68 12.22 -9.23
C GLY A 175 -17.36 13.62 -8.67
N VAL A 176 -17.46 14.66 -9.51
CA VAL A 176 -17.25 16.05 -9.08
C VAL A 176 -18.37 16.50 -8.15
N THR A 177 -18.02 16.94 -6.94
CA THR A 177 -18.95 17.48 -5.95
C THR A 177 -19.15 18.99 -6.14
N LYS A 178 -20.24 19.53 -5.56
CA LYS A 178 -20.51 20.98 -5.59
C LYS A 178 -19.36 21.79 -4.97
N ASP A 179 -18.77 21.28 -3.89
CA ASP A 179 -17.68 21.96 -3.20
C ASP A 179 -16.42 22.06 -4.06
N LEU A 180 -16.12 21.05 -4.87
CA LEU A 180 -15.04 21.10 -5.85
C LEU A 180 -15.32 22.12 -6.96
N LEU A 181 -16.57 22.20 -7.45
CA LEU A 181 -16.95 23.19 -8.46
C LEU A 181 -16.83 24.63 -7.96
N MET A 182 -17.14 24.90 -6.68
CA MET A 182 -16.98 26.24 -6.11
C MET A 182 -15.51 26.69 -6.07
N ASN A 183 -14.59 25.74 -5.94
CA ASN A 183 -13.14 25.99 -5.96
C ASN A 183 -12.52 25.71 -7.34
N SER A 184 -13.34 25.60 -8.39
CA SER A 184 -12.84 25.47 -9.76
C SER A 184 -12.30 26.81 -10.26
N TYR A 185 -11.30 26.76 -11.12
CA TYR A 185 -10.69 27.94 -11.71
C TYR A 185 -10.44 27.73 -13.20
N LEU A 186 -10.35 28.84 -13.93
CA LEU A 186 -10.13 28.83 -15.37
C LEU A 186 -8.64 28.84 -15.67
N TYR A 187 -8.20 27.87 -16.47
CA TYR A 187 -6.86 27.80 -17.02
C TYR A 187 -6.96 27.57 -18.52
N GLU A 188 -6.38 28.48 -19.29
CA GLU A 188 -6.40 28.45 -20.77
C GLU A 188 -7.81 28.24 -21.38
N GLY A 189 -8.84 28.82 -20.76
CA GLY A 189 -10.22 28.71 -21.23
C GLY A 189 -10.93 27.40 -20.88
N GLN A 190 -10.31 26.52 -20.10
CA GLN A 190 -10.94 25.31 -19.54
C GLN A 190 -11.06 25.42 -18.01
N SER A 191 -12.13 24.87 -17.46
CA SER A 191 -12.34 24.82 -16.01
C SER A 191 -11.68 23.58 -15.41
N PHE A 192 -10.87 23.77 -14.37
CA PHE A 192 -10.17 22.72 -13.65
C PHE A 192 -10.62 22.67 -12.19
N ILE A 193 -10.69 21.45 -11.65
CA ILE A 193 -10.82 21.19 -10.21
C ILE A 193 -9.47 20.77 -9.66
N GLN A 194 -9.15 21.22 -8.45
CA GLN A 194 -7.93 20.85 -7.74
C GLN A 194 -8.29 19.86 -6.62
N VAL A 195 -7.66 18.69 -6.63
CA VAL A 195 -8.05 17.54 -5.81
C VAL A 195 -6.84 16.82 -5.20
N HIS A 196 -7.06 16.10 -4.11
CA HIS A 196 -6.09 15.12 -3.61
C HIS A 196 -5.95 13.96 -4.61
N PRO A 197 -4.73 13.60 -5.05
CA PRO A 197 -4.46 12.39 -5.84
C PRO A 197 -4.49 11.14 -4.95
N THR A 198 -5.68 10.76 -4.49
CA THR A 198 -5.91 9.56 -3.68
C THR A 198 -5.37 8.30 -4.35
N PHE A 199 -5.38 8.20 -5.69
CA PHE A 199 -4.75 7.07 -6.40
C PHE A 199 -3.27 6.90 -6.02
N LEU A 200 -2.54 8.01 -5.87
CA LEU A 200 -1.12 8.03 -5.52
C LEU A 200 -0.94 7.70 -4.05
N TYR A 201 -1.76 8.27 -3.16
CA TYR A 201 -1.72 7.98 -1.73
C TYR A 201 -2.02 6.48 -1.46
N GLU A 202 -3.05 5.93 -2.08
CA GLU A 202 -3.39 4.49 -1.98
C GLU A 202 -2.29 3.63 -2.62
N GLY A 203 -1.72 4.06 -3.74
CA GLY A 203 -0.62 3.35 -4.41
C GLY A 203 0.64 3.26 -3.54
N ILE A 204 1.08 4.38 -2.97
CA ILE A 204 2.26 4.46 -2.09
C ILE A 204 2.02 3.68 -0.79
N TRP A 205 0.85 3.84 -0.17
CA TRP A 205 0.49 3.09 1.04
C TRP A 205 0.54 1.58 0.81
N ASN A 206 -0.08 1.10 -0.28
CA ASN A 206 -0.08 -0.31 -0.60
C ASN A 206 1.31 -0.81 -1.01
N LEU A 207 2.15 0.04 -1.61
CA LEU A 207 3.54 -0.31 -1.89
C LEU A 207 4.35 -0.48 -0.59
N GLY A 208 4.22 0.44 0.36
CA GLY A 208 4.82 0.31 1.69
C GLY A 208 4.34 -0.95 2.41
N LEU A 209 3.03 -1.22 2.38
CA LEU A 209 2.44 -2.45 2.92
C LEU A 209 3.01 -3.69 2.23
N PHE A 210 3.13 -3.69 0.90
CA PHE A 210 3.72 -4.81 0.16
C PHE A 210 5.17 -5.07 0.58
N ILE A 211 5.99 -4.03 0.70
CA ILE A 211 7.38 -4.14 1.16
C ILE A 211 7.43 -4.73 2.57
N LEU A 212 6.59 -4.21 3.48
CA LEU A 212 6.49 -4.72 4.85
C LEU A 212 6.10 -6.20 4.88
N LEU A 213 5.08 -6.62 4.13
CA LEU A 213 4.67 -8.03 4.06
C LEU A 213 5.77 -8.91 3.45
N MET A 214 6.48 -8.42 2.44
CA MET A 214 7.58 -9.14 1.78
C MET A 214 8.82 -9.29 2.67
N ALA A 215 9.07 -8.34 3.57
CA ALA A 215 10.09 -8.46 4.61
C ALA A 215 9.62 -9.43 5.71
N TYR A 216 8.39 -9.24 6.21
CA TYR A 216 7.86 -9.99 7.34
C TYR A 216 7.53 -11.46 7.03
N ARG A 217 7.23 -11.84 5.78
CA ARG A 217 6.83 -13.21 5.39
C ARG A 217 7.82 -14.33 5.78
N LYS A 218 9.07 -13.99 6.13
CA LYS A 218 10.07 -14.95 6.66
C LYS A 218 9.98 -15.14 8.17
N HIS A 219 9.41 -14.18 8.90
CA HIS A 219 9.30 -14.14 10.36
C HIS A 219 7.93 -14.59 10.87
N LYS A 220 7.01 -15.01 9.97
CA LYS A 220 5.69 -15.48 10.36
C LYS A 220 5.78 -16.73 11.24
N LYS A 221 5.04 -16.75 12.35
CA LYS A 221 4.96 -17.83 13.34
C LYS A 221 3.88 -18.86 12.98
N PHE A 222 2.85 -18.47 12.24
CA PHE A 222 1.76 -19.36 11.79
C PHE A 222 1.20 -19.00 10.41
N ASN A 223 0.45 -19.93 9.82
CA ASN A 223 -0.25 -19.71 8.56
C ASN A 223 -1.46 -18.78 8.80
N GLY A 224 -1.56 -17.71 8.03
CA GLY A 224 -2.61 -16.70 8.11
C GLY A 224 -2.16 -15.39 8.74
N GLU A 225 -0.95 -15.35 9.30
CA GLU A 225 -0.41 -14.14 9.93
C GLU A 225 -0.12 -13.03 8.91
N VAL A 226 0.40 -13.37 7.73
CA VAL A 226 0.67 -12.40 6.66
C VAL A 226 -0.64 -11.84 6.11
N PHE A 227 -1.65 -12.69 5.94
CA PHE A 227 -2.99 -12.25 5.57
C PHE A 227 -3.61 -11.32 6.62
N ALA A 228 -3.44 -11.62 7.91
CA ALA A 228 -3.94 -10.77 8.98
C ALA A 228 -3.21 -9.41 9.04
N LEU A 229 -1.88 -9.39 8.87
CA LEU A 229 -1.11 -8.14 8.77
C LEU A 229 -1.54 -7.29 7.57
N TYR A 230 -1.85 -7.93 6.44
CA TYR A 230 -2.46 -7.23 5.31
C TYR A 230 -3.79 -6.58 5.69
N LEU A 231 -4.70 -7.31 6.36
CA LEU A 231 -5.99 -6.75 6.78
C LEU A 231 -5.82 -5.55 7.71
N ILE A 232 -4.84 -5.60 8.62
CA ILE A 232 -4.51 -4.48 9.50
C ILE A 232 -4.00 -3.30 8.68
N GLY A 233 -2.92 -3.48 7.91
CA GLY A 233 -2.29 -2.38 7.18
C GLY A 233 -3.18 -1.78 6.11
N TYR A 234 -3.92 -2.60 5.36
CA TYR A 234 -4.88 -2.13 4.36
C TYR A 234 -6.07 -1.45 5.03
N GLY A 235 -6.57 -2.00 6.14
CA GLY A 235 -7.68 -1.40 6.90
C GLY A 235 -7.33 -0.04 7.47
N VAL A 236 -6.14 0.12 8.07
CA VAL A 236 -5.63 1.42 8.53
C VAL A 236 -5.52 2.39 7.35
N GLY A 237 -4.91 1.96 6.25
CA GLY A 237 -4.82 2.74 5.01
C GLY A 237 -6.18 3.23 4.51
N ARG A 238 -7.16 2.33 4.48
CA ARG A 238 -8.51 2.66 4.06
C ARG A 238 -9.23 3.58 5.02
N ALA A 239 -9.04 3.46 6.32
CA ALA A 239 -9.69 4.35 7.28
C ALA A 239 -9.34 5.82 7.02
N TRP A 240 -8.05 6.13 6.81
CA TRP A 240 -7.62 7.51 6.60
C TRP A 240 -7.83 8.00 5.16
N ILE A 241 -7.48 7.22 4.13
CA ILE A 241 -7.58 7.68 2.73
C ILE A 241 -9.03 7.81 2.30
N GLU A 242 -9.92 6.93 2.77
CA GLU A 242 -11.34 7.06 2.49
C GLU A 242 -11.86 8.39 3.03
N GLY A 243 -11.36 8.87 4.18
CA GLY A 243 -11.74 10.17 4.75
C GLY A 243 -11.43 11.35 3.82
N LEU A 244 -10.50 11.20 2.87
CA LEU A 244 -10.16 12.21 1.87
C LEU A 244 -11.02 12.13 0.61
N ARG A 245 -11.68 10.99 0.36
CA ARG A 245 -12.44 10.73 -0.88
C ARG A 245 -13.78 11.46 -0.89
N THR A 246 -14.18 11.89 -2.09
CA THR A 246 -15.48 12.54 -2.31
C THR A 246 -16.58 11.57 -2.73
N ASP A 247 -16.22 10.40 -3.25
CA ASP A 247 -17.11 9.37 -3.79
C ASP A 247 -17.33 8.22 -2.80
N GLN A 248 -17.78 8.56 -1.59
CA GLN A 248 -17.98 7.61 -0.51
C GLN A 248 -19.35 6.93 -0.58
N LEU A 249 -19.38 5.62 -0.35
CA LEU A 249 -20.62 4.91 -0.06
C LEU A 249 -20.96 5.11 1.43
N ILE A 250 -21.86 6.04 1.71
CA ILE A 250 -22.20 6.45 3.08
C ILE A 250 -23.35 5.58 3.62
N LEU A 251 -23.21 5.09 4.85
CA LEU A 251 -24.29 4.39 5.56
C LEU A 251 -25.45 5.36 5.86
N PRO A 252 -26.70 5.00 5.52
CA PRO A 252 -27.84 5.91 5.62
C PRO A 252 -28.15 6.36 7.05
N PHE A 253 -27.84 5.53 8.06
CA PHE A 253 -28.10 5.84 9.47
C PHE A 253 -26.96 6.58 10.17
N PHE A 254 -25.72 6.14 9.95
CA PHE A 254 -24.57 6.65 10.70
C PHE A 254 -23.82 7.80 9.99
N LYS A 255 -24.11 8.04 8.70
CA LYS A 255 -23.38 9.01 7.86
C LYS A 255 -21.86 8.78 7.80
N VAL A 256 -21.42 7.54 8.00
CA VAL A 256 -20.02 7.11 7.89
C VAL A 256 -19.86 6.25 6.63
N PRO A 257 -18.73 6.35 5.90
CA PRO A 257 -18.41 5.45 4.80
C PRO A 257 -18.41 3.98 5.23
N VAL A 258 -19.08 3.12 4.46
CA VAL A 258 -19.16 1.66 4.69
C VAL A 258 -17.76 1.03 4.79
N SER A 259 -16.87 1.49 3.93
CA SER A 259 -15.47 1.08 3.83
C SER A 259 -14.68 1.37 5.11
N GLN A 260 -14.93 2.48 5.81
CA GLN A 260 -14.28 2.80 7.08
C GLN A 260 -14.75 1.85 8.19
N VAL A 261 -16.07 1.65 8.31
CA VAL A 261 -16.64 0.74 9.32
C VAL A 261 -16.12 -0.68 9.13
N LEU A 262 -16.14 -1.17 7.89
CA LEU A 262 -15.61 -2.49 7.55
C LEU A 262 -14.11 -2.59 7.87
N SER A 263 -13.34 -1.56 7.55
CA SER A 263 -11.89 -1.54 7.82
C SER A 263 -11.60 -1.63 9.31
N ILE A 264 -12.31 -0.87 10.15
CA ILE A 264 -12.15 -0.91 11.61
C ILE A 264 -12.45 -2.31 12.15
N ILE A 265 -13.58 -2.91 11.72
CA ILE A 265 -13.96 -4.27 12.15
C ILE A 265 -12.89 -5.29 11.76
N LEU A 266 -12.38 -5.22 10.51
CA LEU A 266 -11.37 -6.14 10.01
C LEU A 266 -10.03 -5.99 10.74
N VAL A 267 -9.62 -4.76 11.06
CA VAL A 267 -8.40 -4.49 11.85
C VAL A 267 -8.49 -5.15 13.22
N PHE A 268 -9.57 -4.91 13.97
CA PHE A 268 -9.73 -5.52 15.30
C PHE A 268 -9.84 -7.05 15.23
N ALA A 269 -10.57 -7.58 14.26
CA ALA A 269 -10.67 -9.03 14.05
C ALA A 269 -9.29 -9.65 13.71
N ALA A 270 -8.48 -9.00 12.88
CA ALA A 270 -7.15 -9.45 12.52
C ALA A 270 -6.17 -9.39 13.70
N ILE A 271 -6.20 -8.34 14.51
CA ILE A 271 -5.40 -8.22 15.74
C ILE A 271 -5.77 -9.34 16.71
N ALA A 272 -7.08 -9.54 16.96
CA ALA A 272 -7.55 -10.61 17.83
C ALA A 272 -7.14 -12.00 17.31
N PHE A 273 -7.20 -12.21 15.99
CA PHE A 273 -6.75 -13.44 15.35
C PHE A 273 -5.25 -13.68 15.54
N ILE A 274 -4.41 -12.66 15.38
CA ILE A 274 -2.96 -12.78 15.61
C ILE A 274 -2.68 -13.08 17.08
N ALA A 275 -3.25 -12.30 18.00
CA ALA A 275 -3.05 -12.48 19.44
C ALA A 275 -3.46 -13.88 19.89
N PHE A 276 -4.64 -14.35 19.47
CA PHE A 276 -5.13 -15.68 19.82
C PHE A 276 -4.21 -16.79 19.32
N ASN A 277 -3.75 -16.73 18.06
CA ASN A 277 -2.88 -17.77 17.51
C ASN A 277 -1.48 -17.76 18.14
N ARG A 278 -0.92 -16.59 18.47
CA ARG A 278 0.36 -16.48 19.16
C ARG A 278 0.29 -17.07 20.57
N ILE A 279 -0.73 -16.72 21.35
CA ILE A 279 -0.95 -17.29 22.69
C ILE A 279 -1.07 -18.82 22.64
N GLN A 280 -1.78 -19.35 21.63
CA GLN A 280 -1.92 -20.80 21.48
C GLN A 280 -0.65 -21.51 21.06
N LEU A 281 0.26 -20.83 20.33
CA LEU A 281 1.58 -21.36 20.01
C LEU A 281 2.46 -21.41 21.26
N THR A 282 2.55 -20.30 22.01
CA THR A 282 3.32 -20.25 23.26
C THR A 282 2.86 -21.33 24.24
N ARG A 283 1.54 -21.45 24.47
CA ARG A 283 0.98 -22.50 25.33
C ARG A 283 1.34 -23.92 24.89
N LYS A 284 1.38 -24.18 23.58
CA LYS A 284 1.79 -25.49 23.05
C LYS A 284 3.28 -25.73 23.25
N SER A 285 4.12 -24.72 23.02
CA SER A 285 5.56 -24.80 23.26
C SER A 285 5.86 -25.10 24.73
N ILE A 286 5.27 -24.35 25.65
CA ILE A 286 5.37 -24.56 27.10
C ILE A 286 4.90 -25.96 27.48
N ALA A 287 3.74 -26.41 26.98
CA ALA A 287 3.23 -27.75 27.27
C ALA A 287 4.18 -28.86 26.78
N VAL A 288 4.81 -28.69 25.61
CA VAL A 288 5.80 -29.63 25.07
C VAL A 288 7.07 -29.64 25.92
N VAL A 289 7.54 -28.47 26.35
CA VAL A 289 8.71 -28.35 27.25
C VAL A 289 8.41 -29.02 28.59
N SER A 290 7.28 -28.69 29.23
CA SER A 290 6.82 -29.31 30.48
C SER A 290 6.69 -30.83 30.37
N LEU A 291 6.16 -31.35 29.26
CA LEU A 291 6.11 -32.79 28.98
C LEU A 291 7.50 -33.41 28.81
N ALA A 292 8.45 -32.68 28.22
CA ALA A 292 9.81 -33.15 27.98
C ALA A 292 10.69 -33.09 29.24
N THR A 293 10.51 -32.09 30.11
CA THR A 293 11.30 -31.88 31.33
C THR A 293 10.68 -32.53 32.56
N GLY A 294 9.41 -32.94 32.51
CA GLY A 294 8.66 -33.48 33.66
C GLY A 294 8.29 -32.41 34.70
N THR A 295 8.51 -31.14 34.39
CA THR A 295 8.15 -29.98 35.24
C THR A 295 6.66 -29.66 35.06
N ARG A 296 5.98 -29.11 36.07
CA ARG A 296 4.58 -28.68 35.91
C ARG A 296 4.51 -27.51 34.93
N VAL A 297 3.41 -27.43 34.17
CA VAL A 297 3.17 -26.35 33.20
C VAL A 297 3.25 -24.97 33.86
N GLU A 298 2.77 -24.85 35.11
CA GLU A 298 2.80 -23.62 35.91
C GLU A 298 4.24 -23.09 36.08
N ASP A 299 5.16 -23.96 36.49
CA ASP A 299 6.57 -23.58 36.70
C ASP A 299 7.29 -23.22 35.39
N THR A 300 6.90 -23.82 34.26
CA THR A 300 7.48 -23.48 32.94
C THR A 300 6.97 -22.16 32.37
N VAL A 301 5.77 -21.71 32.76
CA VAL A 301 5.23 -20.41 32.34
C VAL A 301 5.93 -19.29 33.09
N GLU A 302 6.12 -19.43 34.42
CA GLU A 302 6.85 -18.44 35.23
C GLU A 302 8.30 -18.28 34.75
N LEU A 303 8.97 -19.37 34.37
CA LEU A 303 10.32 -19.32 33.81
C LEU A 303 10.38 -18.62 32.44
N ASP A 304 9.42 -18.89 31.54
CA ASP A 304 9.36 -18.23 30.22
C ASP A 304 9.08 -16.71 30.39
N GLU A 305 8.18 -16.33 31.30
CA GLU A 305 7.86 -14.92 31.61
C GLU A 305 9.05 -14.18 32.24
N GLU A 306 9.80 -14.79 33.16
CA GLU A 306 11.04 -14.21 33.71
C GLU A 306 12.13 -14.03 32.65
N THR A 307 12.26 -14.96 31.68
CA THR A 307 13.21 -14.80 30.56
C THR A 307 12.79 -13.75 29.54
N GLU A 308 11.49 -13.65 29.18
CA GLU A 308 11.03 -12.59 28.27
C GLU A 308 11.18 -11.20 28.91
N GLU A 309 10.99 -11.06 30.22
CA GLU A 309 11.29 -9.80 30.93
C GLU A 309 12.79 -9.49 30.93
N SER A 310 13.67 -10.48 31.15
CA SER A 310 15.12 -10.25 31.12
C SER A 310 15.66 -9.93 29.72
N ASP A 311 15.10 -10.52 28.67
CA ASP A 311 15.49 -10.27 27.28
C ASP A 311 15.07 -8.86 26.86
N ASN A 312 13.87 -8.40 27.24
CA ASN A 312 13.42 -7.03 27.02
C ASN A 312 14.28 -5.99 27.76
N GLU A 313 14.68 -6.27 29.01
CA GLU A 313 15.58 -5.36 29.76
C GLU A 313 16.98 -5.29 29.12
N SER A 314 17.44 -6.36 28.46
CA SER A 314 18.71 -6.35 27.73
C SER A 314 18.65 -5.61 26.40
N GLU A 315 17.55 -5.72 25.64
CA GLU A 315 17.35 -4.96 24.40
C GLU A 315 17.23 -3.45 24.68
N GLU A 316 16.58 -3.03 25.78
CA GLU A 316 16.56 -1.60 26.18
C GLU A 316 17.96 -1.08 26.58
N SER A 317 18.83 -1.94 27.12
CA SER A 317 20.20 -1.54 27.50
C SER A 317 21.16 -1.44 26.32
N ASP A 318 20.92 -2.21 25.25
CA ASP A 318 21.71 -2.17 24.02
C ASP A 318 21.37 -0.90 23.21
N ASP A 319 20.10 -0.49 23.15
CA ASP A 319 19.67 0.77 22.51
C ASP A 319 20.26 2.01 23.22
N GLU A 320 20.35 2.02 24.57
CA GLU A 320 21.02 3.10 25.32
C GLU A 320 22.54 3.13 25.08
N SER A 321 23.15 2.00 24.73
CA SER A 321 24.59 1.91 24.43
C SER A 321 24.94 2.37 23.02
N GLU A 322 24.07 2.12 22.03
CA GLU A 322 24.22 2.64 20.67
C GLU A 322 24.02 4.17 20.62
N GLU A 323 23.05 4.72 21.37
CA GLU A 323 22.90 6.19 21.49
C GLU A 323 24.11 6.87 22.16
N ALA A 324 24.81 6.16 23.07
CA ALA A 324 26.02 6.67 23.72
C ALA A 324 27.25 6.63 22.79
N GLU A 325 27.40 5.60 21.96
CA GLU A 325 28.45 5.53 20.94
C GLU A 325 28.25 6.58 19.84
N GLU A 326 27.02 6.81 19.38
CA GLU A 326 26.73 7.87 18.39
C GLU A 326 26.99 9.29 18.95
N ALA A 327 26.80 9.49 20.27
CA ALA A 327 27.12 10.76 20.93
C ALA A 327 28.64 10.99 21.07
N GLU A 328 29.43 9.94 21.35
CA GLU A 328 30.89 10.01 21.39
C GLU A 328 31.49 10.26 19.98
N GLU A 329 30.96 9.60 18.95
CA GLU A 329 31.39 9.83 17.56
C GLU A 329 31.06 11.26 17.09
N ALA A 330 29.92 11.82 17.52
CA ALA A 330 29.54 13.20 17.22
C ALA A 330 30.46 14.24 17.89
N GLU A 331 30.90 13.99 19.13
CA GLU A 331 31.89 14.86 19.80
C GLU A 331 33.27 14.78 19.13
N GLU A 332 33.70 13.60 18.68
CA GLU A 332 34.98 13.42 17.99
C GLU A 332 34.99 14.10 16.61
N ILE A 333 33.87 14.07 15.89
CA ILE A 333 33.68 14.81 14.63
C ILE A 333 33.70 16.33 14.86
N GLU A 334 33.07 16.82 15.94
CA GLU A 334 33.08 18.26 16.28
C GLU A 334 34.48 18.75 16.71
N GLU A 335 35.31 17.87 17.28
CA GLU A 335 36.70 18.18 17.60
C GLU A 335 37.59 18.18 16.35
N LEU A 336 37.35 17.29 15.39
CA LEU A 336 38.03 17.26 14.10
C LEU A 336 37.70 18.46 13.22
N GLU A 337 36.44 18.91 13.19
CA GLU A 337 36.06 20.13 12.47
C GLU A 337 36.76 21.38 13.04
N LYS A 338 36.98 21.44 14.37
CA LYS A 338 37.73 22.54 15.01
C LYS A 338 39.23 22.53 14.65
N ILE A 339 39.78 21.36 14.30
CA ILE A 339 41.17 21.21 13.87
C ILE A 339 41.31 21.65 12.41
N GLU A 340 40.40 21.25 11.51
CA GLU A 340 40.38 21.73 10.12
C GLU A 340 40.23 23.26 10.04
N ASP A 341 39.36 23.85 10.86
CA ASP A 341 39.17 25.32 10.93
C ASP A 341 40.41 26.08 11.46
N SER A 342 41.34 25.35 12.10
CA SER A 342 42.62 25.87 12.57
C SER A 342 43.74 25.72 11.53
N GLU A 343 43.74 24.65 10.74
CA GLU A 343 44.68 24.43 9.64
C GLU A 343 44.42 25.39 8.46
N ASP A 344 43.14 25.65 8.13
CA ASP A 344 42.77 26.65 7.10
C ASP A 344 43.22 28.09 7.48
N LYS A 345 43.30 28.40 8.78
CA LYS A 345 43.85 29.69 9.26
C LYS A 345 45.37 29.76 9.15
N ILE A 346 46.06 28.62 9.18
CA ILE A 346 47.52 28.54 9.04
C ILE A 346 47.92 28.64 7.56
N GLU A 347 47.16 28.01 6.63
CA GLU A 347 47.39 28.18 5.18
C GLU A 347 47.11 29.62 4.69
N LEU A 348 46.13 30.31 5.28
CA LEU A 348 45.87 31.73 5.00
C LEU A 348 46.97 32.68 5.50
N THR A 349 47.80 32.28 6.47
CA THR A 349 48.93 33.09 6.94
C THR A 349 50.21 32.85 6.15
N GLU A 350 50.45 31.65 5.63
CA GLU A 350 51.61 31.37 4.75
C GLU A 350 51.43 31.94 3.33
N THR A 351 50.20 32.05 2.84
CA THR A 351 49.92 32.64 1.51
C THR A 351 50.14 34.17 1.47
N ASP A 352 49.92 34.88 2.58
CA ASP A 352 50.19 36.33 2.70
C ASP A 352 51.70 36.65 2.86
N GLU A 353 52.53 35.72 3.36
CA GLU A 353 53.99 35.92 3.44
C GLU A 353 54.70 35.64 2.10
N LEU A 354 54.13 34.80 1.23
CA LEU A 354 54.69 34.47 -0.09
C LEU A 354 54.39 35.52 -1.18
N GLU A 355 53.32 36.31 -1.07
CA GLU A 355 53.07 37.44 -1.98
C GLU A 355 53.99 38.66 -1.72
N ASN A 356 54.63 38.76 -0.55
CA ASN A 356 55.57 39.83 -0.23
C ASN A 356 57.03 39.57 -0.69
N TYR A 357 57.35 38.37 -1.18
CA TYR A 357 58.68 38.06 -1.71
C TYR A 357 58.83 38.24 -3.24
N ASP A 358 57.73 38.24 -4.02
CA ASP A 358 57.78 38.35 -5.50
C ASP A 358 57.69 39.80 -6.04
N THR A 359 57.53 40.80 -5.16
CA THR A 359 57.53 42.23 -5.54
C THR A 359 58.89 42.94 -5.38
N GLY A 360 59.90 42.27 -4.80
CA GLY A 360 61.25 42.83 -4.59
C GLY A 360 62.24 42.60 -5.74
N PHE A 361 62.00 41.65 -6.64
CA PHE A 361 63.01 41.21 -7.63
C PHE A 361 62.80 41.75 -9.06
N LYS A 362 61.75 42.53 -9.33
CA LYS A 362 61.43 43.08 -10.66
C LYS A 362 61.78 44.56 -10.88
N ASN A 363 62.60 45.16 -10.03
CA ASN A 363 63.15 46.51 -10.22
C ASN A 363 64.68 46.54 -10.27
N ASN A 364 65.27 45.77 -11.19
CA ASN A 364 66.51 46.14 -11.84
C ASN A 364 66.64 45.32 -13.12
N ILE A 365 67.08 45.96 -14.21
CA ILE A 365 67.17 45.45 -15.59
C ILE A 365 65.91 45.73 -16.45
N LYS A 366 65.67 47.03 -16.73
CA LYS A 366 65.39 47.51 -18.08
C LYS A 366 66.02 48.89 -18.27
N LYS A 367 67.14 48.87 -18.96
CA LYS A 367 67.62 49.90 -19.87
C LYS A 367 67.12 49.53 -21.26
#